data_AF-A0A1V6CIL3-F1
#
_entry.id   AF-A0A1V6CIL3-F1
#
_cell.length_a   1.000
_cell.length_b   1.000
_cell.length_c   1.000
_cell.angle_alpha   90.00
_cell.angle_beta   90.00
_cell.angle_gamma   90.00
#
_symmetry.space_group_name_H-M   'P 1'
#
loop_
_entity.id
_entity.type
_entity.pdbx_description
1 polymer ?
#
loop_
_entity_poly.entity_id
_entity_poly.type
_entity_poly.pdbx_seq_one_letter_code
_entity_poly.pdbx_strand_id
1 'polypeptide(L)'
;MYKKIKPVTFNGETKSLYAWSLDTGISYSTLNKRLSLGWDIEKALTAKVEKKEKTYITIDGEIGTLHSWCQKLKLPYVEVYKAIKNYGADPGFIMRRAIEKMNNNNKNS
;
A
#
# COMPACT_ATOMS: atom_id res chain seq x y z
N MET A 1 16.59 14.65 13.80
CA MET A 1 17.34 13.68 14.61
C MET A 1 17.27 12.31 13.95
N TYR A 2 18.38 11.76 13.47
CA TYR A 2 18.44 10.38 12.97
C TYR A 2 18.49 9.45 14.18
N LYS A 3 17.48 8.59 14.33
CA LYS A 3 17.44 7.59 15.41
C LYS A 3 18.62 6.64 15.20
N LYS A 4 19.53 6.57 16.18
CA LYS A 4 20.69 5.67 16.14
C LYS A 4 20.17 4.23 15.94
N ILE A 5 20.44 3.64 14.78
CA ILE A 5 19.97 2.30 14.44
C ILE A 5 20.72 1.33 15.34
N LYS A 6 20.00 0.66 16.24
CA LYS A 6 20.60 -0.33 17.12
C LYS A 6 20.93 -1.59 16.30
N PRO A 7 22.15 -2.14 16.42
CA PRO A 7 22.43 -3.44 15.86
C PRO A 7 21.56 -4.49 16.53
N VAL A 8 21.29 -5.55 15.79
CA VAL A 8 20.32 -6.57 16.13
C VAL A 8 21.02 -7.92 16.13
N THR A 9 20.93 -8.60 17.26
CA THR A 9 21.53 -9.92 17.47
C THR A 9 20.50 -11.00 17.24
N PHE A 10 20.81 -11.94 16.35
CA PHE A 10 20.00 -13.12 16.09
C PHE A 10 20.91 -14.29 15.70
N ASN A 11 20.66 -15.47 16.28
CA ASN A 11 21.44 -16.70 16.04
C ASN A 11 22.97 -16.54 16.20
N GLY A 12 23.41 -15.80 17.22
CA GLY A 12 24.84 -15.55 17.50
C GLY A 12 25.49 -14.47 16.63
N GLU A 13 24.81 -13.97 15.61
CA GLU A 13 25.30 -12.89 14.77
C GLU A 13 24.67 -11.54 15.14
N THR A 14 25.49 -10.49 15.19
CA THR A 14 25.03 -9.13 15.45
C THR A 14 25.23 -8.28 14.20
N LYS A 15 24.13 -7.91 13.54
CA LYS A 15 24.15 -7.17 12.28
C LYS A 15 23.27 -5.93 12.35
N SER A 16 23.45 -5.01 11.41
CA SER A 16 22.51 -3.91 11.24
C SER A 16 21.19 -4.42 10.69
N LEU A 17 20.09 -3.69 10.95
CA LEU A 17 18.79 -4.05 10.39
C LEU A 17 18.77 -4.02 8.85
N TYR A 18 19.64 -3.21 8.23
CA TYR A 18 19.82 -3.20 6.79
C TYR A 18 20.50 -4.48 6.29
N ALA A 19 21.56 -4.93 6.95
CA ALA A 19 22.20 -6.21 6.61
C ALA A 19 21.22 -7.38 6.78
N TRP A 20 20.46 -7.43 7.89
CA TRP A 20 19.39 -8.40 8.06
C TRP A 20 18.30 -8.32 6.98
N SER A 21 18.02 -7.12 6.45
CA SER A 21 17.07 -6.94 5.35
C SER A 21 17.56 -7.60 4.06
N LEU A 22 18.87 -7.52 3.77
CA LEU A 22 19.48 -8.20 2.63
C LEU A 22 19.48 -9.72 2.83
N ASP A 23 19.88 -10.18 4.03
CA ASP A 23 20.00 -11.62 4.34
C ASP A 23 18.64 -12.34 4.33
N THR A 24 17.60 -11.71 4.88
CA THR A 24 16.25 -12.30 4.98
C THR A 24 15.37 -12.01 3.75
N GLY A 25 15.77 -11.06 2.90
CA GLY A 25 14.93 -10.52 1.82
C GLY A 25 13.73 -9.70 2.30
N ILE A 26 13.59 -9.46 3.62
CA ILE A 26 12.51 -8.66 4.19
C ILE A 26 12.93 -7.19 4.20
N SER A 27 12.09 -6.28 3.68
CA SER A 27 12.48 -4.87 3.61
C SER A 27 12.82 -4.27 4.98
N TYR A 28 13.81 -3.37 5.01
CA TYR A 28 14.19 -2.62 6.20
C TYR A 28 12.98 -1.96 6.88
N SER A 29 12.10 -1.35 6.09
CA SER A 29 10.88 -0.71 6.59
C SER A 29 9.94 -1.69 7.28
N THR A 30 9.81 -2.91 6.73
CA THR A 30 9.01 -3.97 7.33
C THR A 30 9.63 -4.44 8.65
N LEU A 31 10.94 -4.72 8.67
CA LEU A 31 11.65 -5.14 9.88
C LEU A 31 11.57 -4.07 10.97
N ASN A 32 11.81 -2.80 10.62
CA ASN A 32 11.75 -1.68 11.55
C ASN A 32 10.34 -1.51 12.11
N LYS A 33 9.31 -1.66 11.28
CA LYS A 33 7.92 -1.62 11.74
C LYS A 33 7.61 -2.78 12.69
N ARG A 34 8.03 -4.01 12.37
CA ARG A 34 7.84 -5.18 13.24
C ARG A 34 8.46 -4.96 14.62
N LEU A 35 9.71 -4.51 14.67
CA LEU A 35 10.39 -4.21 15.94
C LEU A 35 9.74 -3.05 16.69
N SER A 36 9.29 -2.00 15.99
CA SER A 36 8.56 -0.87 16.62
C SER A 36 7.21 -1.28 17.22
N LEU A 37 6.61 -2.36 16.69
CA LEU A 37 5.39 -2.97 17.21
C LEU A 37 5.69 -3.98 18.33
N GLY A 38 6.94 -4.08 18.80
CA GLY A 38 7.34 -4.97 19.88
C GLY A 38 7.42 -6.45 19.48
N TRP A 39 7.56 -6.76 18.19
CA TRP A 39 7.78 -8.14 17.78
C TRP A 39 9.12 -8.66 18.29
N ASP A 40 9.14 -9.93 18.69
CA ASP A 40 10.39 -10.64 18.95
C ASP A 40 11.27 -10.66 17.70
N ILE A 41 12.59 -10.65 17.90
CA ILE A 41 13.54 -10.57 16.79
C ILE A 41 13.49 -11.79 15.87
N GLU A 42 13.37 -12.99 16.42
CA GLU A 42 13.28 -14.22 15.64
C GLU A 42 12.04 -14.15 14.75
N LYS A 43 10.89 -13.79 15.34
CA LYS A 43 9.64 -13.60 14.61
C LYS A 43 9.76 -12.48 13.58
N ALA A 44 10.43 -11.38 13.90
CA ALA A 44 10.57 -10.25 13.00
C ALA A 44 11.38 -10.60 11.75
N LEU A 45 12.41 -11.43 11.87
CA LEU A 45 13.30 -11.85 10.78
C LEU A 45 12.78 -13.05 9.98
N THR A 46 11.96 -13.92 10.59
CA THR A 46 11.50 -15.18 9.95
C THR A 46 10.06 -15.12 9.44
N ALA A 47 9.21 -14.25 9.99
CA ALA A 47 7.81 -14.21 9.61
C ALA A 47 7.63 -13.81 8.14
N LYS A 48 6.79 -14.56 7.43
CA LYS A 48 6.39 -14.26 6.04
C LYS A 48 5.80 -12.86 5.95
N VAL A 49 6.13 -12.15 4.86
CA VAL A 49 5.54 -10.84 4.56
C VAL A 49 4.23 -11.10 3.83
N GLU A 50 3.11 -10.84 4.51
CA GLU A 50 1.80 -10.85 3.86
C GLU A 50 1.75 -9.76 2.80
N LYS A 51 1.69 -10.16 1.53
CA LYS A 51 1.41 -9.24 0.44
C LYS A 51 -0.08 -8.97 0.49
N LYS A 52 -0.48 -7.71 0.59
CA LYS A 52 -1.87 -7.35 0.38
C LYS A 52 -2.21 -7.62 -1.08
N GLU A 53 -3.22 -8.45 -1.31
CA GLU A 53 -3.77 -8.65 -2.65
C GLU A 53 -4.21 -7.30 -3.22
N LYS A 54 -3.92 -7.11 -4.50
CA LYS A 54 -4.35 -5.88 -5.19
C LYS A 54 -5.85 -5.98 -5.41
N THR A 55 -6.60 -5.00 -4.92
CA THR A 55 -8.02 -4.88 -5.24
C THR A 55 -8.17 -4.32 -6.65
N TYR A 56 -8.80 -5.11 -7.51
CA TYR A 56 -9.18 -4.72 -8.86
C TYR A 56 -10.65 -4.31 -8.90
N ILE A 57 -10.96 -3.32 -9.72
CA ILE A 57 -12.29 -2.77 -9.93
C ILE A 57 -12.60 -2.92 -11.41
N THR A 58 -13.69 -3.62 -11.71
CA THR A 58 -14.20 -3.81 -13.06
C THR A 58 -15.29 -2.79 -13.35
N ILE A 59 -15.12 -2.00 -14.41
CA ILE A 59 -16.09 -0.99 -14.84
C ILE A 59 -16.21 -1.08 -16.35
N ASP A 60 -17.43 -1.32 -16.83
CA ASP A 60 -17.78 -1.40 -18.24
C ASP A 60 -16.85 -2.33 -19.07
N GLY A 61 -16.43 -3.45 -18.46
CA GLY A 61 -15.56 -4.46 -19.08
C GLY A 61 -14.06 -4.19 -18.94
N GLU A 62 -13.65 -3.02 -18.45
CA GLU A 62 -12.26 -2.72 -18.14
C GLU A 62 -11.93 -3.06 -16.68
N ILE A 63 -10.77 -3.66 -16.45
CA ILE A 63 -10.28 -4.03 -15.12
C ILE A 63 -9.08 -3.15 -14.77
N GLY A 64 -9.15 -2.47 -13.62
CA GLY A 64 -8.08 -1.59 -13.16
C GLY A 64 -7.99 -1.54 -11.65
N THR A 65 -6.83 -1.14 -11.13
CA THR A 65 -6.71 -0.81 -9.71
C THR A 65 -7.34 0.55 -9.43
N LEU A 66 -7.69 0.83 -8.17
CA LEU A 66 -8.18 2.15 -7.76
C LEU A 66 -7.25 3.28 -8.23
N HIS A 67 -5.95 3.06 -8.12
CA HIS A 67 -4.94 4.04 -8.53
C HIS A 67 -4.94 4.27 -10.04
N SER A 68 -5.02 3.21 -10.84
CA SER A 68 -5.08 3.31 -12.30
C SER A 68 -6.34 4.04 -12.76
N TRP A 69 -7.50 3.75 -12.16
CA TRP A 69 -8.75 4.47 -12.42
C TRP A 69 -8.66 5.94 -12.03
N CYS A 70 -8.10 6.27 -10.85
CA CYS A 70 -7.88 7.67 -10.45
C CYS A 70 -6.99 8.42 -11.46
N GLN A 71 -5.92 7.80 -11.94
CA GLN A 71 -5.05 8.41 -12.96
C GLN A 71 -5.81 8.63 -14.28
N LYS A 72 -6.51 7.60 -14.77
CA LYS A 72 -7.27 7.65 -16.04
C LYS A 72 -8.32 8.76 -16.01
N LEU A 73 -9.01 8.91 -14.87
CA LEU A 73 -10.09 9.88 -14.68
C LEU A 73 -9.60 11.22 -14.12
N LYS A 74 -8.29 11.38 -13.93
CA LYS A 74 -7.66 12.55 -13.29
C LYS A 74 -8.29 12.92 -11.94
N LEU A 75 -8.72 11.92 -11.18
CA LEU A 75 -9.26 12.08 -9.84
C LEU A 75 -8.13 12.07 -8.79
N PRO A 76 -8.22 12.92 -7.76
CA PRO A 76 -7.28 12.90 -6.66
C PRO A 76 -7.44 11.62 -5.83
N TYR A 77 -6.46 10.72 -5.92
CA TYR A 77 -6.48 9.41 -5.24
C TYR A 77 -6.77 9.50 -3.74
N VAL A 78 -6.20 10.51 -3.07
CA VAL A 78 -6.35 10.70 -1.62
C VAL A 78 -7.82 10.90 -1.24
N GLU A 79 -8.57 11.64 -2.03
CA GLU A 79 -9.98 11.93 -1.75
C GLU A 79 -10.86 10.71 -1.97
N VAL A 80 -10.60 9.97 -3.06
CA VAL A 80 -11.29 8.69 -3.32
C VAL A 80 -10.95 7.67 -2.22
N TYR A 81 -9.70 7.59 -1.79
CA TYR A 81 -9.28 6.68 -0.71
C TYR A 81 -9.94 7.04 0.63
N LYS A 82 -10.04 8.34 0.98
CA LYS A 82 -10.78 8.79 2.16
C LYS A 82 -12.26 8.44 2.06
N ALA A 83 -12.89 8.65 0.90
CA ALA A 83 -14.30 8.30 0.64
C ALA A 83 -14.56 6.80 0.95
N ILE A 84 -13.71 5.92 0.45
CA ILE A 84 -13.83 4.47 0.66
C ILE A 84 -13.55 4.12 2.13
N LYS A 85 -12.43 4.60 2.68
CA LYS A 85 -11.94 4.17 4.01
C LYS A 85 -12.74 4.76 5.17
N ASN A 86 -13.11 6.03 5.09
CA ASN A 86 -13.73 6.75 6.21
C ASN A 86 -15.26 6.74 6.10
N TYR A 87 -15.82 6.63 4.89
CA TYR A 87 -17.26 6.73 4.65
C TYR A 87 -17.87 5.47 4.02
N GLY A 88 -17.07 4.43 3.75
CA GLY A 88 -17.56 3.17 3.19
C GLY A 88 -18.07 3.28 1.76
N ALA A 89 -17.66 4.31 1.01
CA ALA A 89 -18.13 4.50 -0.36
C ALA A 89 -17.64 3.39 -1.29
N ASP A 90 -18.52 2.91 -2.18
CA ASP A 90 -18.18 1.89 -3.17
C ASP A 90 -17.26 2.48 -4.26
N PRO A 91 -16.06 1.91 -4.48
CA PRO A 91 -15.14 2.42 -5.48
C PRO A 91 -15.69 2.31 -6.91
N GLY A 92 -16.47 1.26 -7.23
CA GLY A 92 -17.07 1.10 -8.56
C GLY A 92 -18.05 2.23 -8.88
N PHE A 93 -18.89 2.60 -7.92
CA PHE A 93 -19.85 3.68 -8.01
C PHE A 93 -19.17 5.05 -8.22
N ILE A 94 -18.13 5.36 -7.43
CA ILE A 94 -17.38 6.63 -7.57
C ILE A 94 -16.83 6.77 -8.98
N MET A 95 -16.19 5.72 -9.49
CA MET A 95 -15.55 5.73 -10.80
C MET A 95 -16.57 5.79 -11.93
N ARG A 96 -17.68 5.03 -11.86
CA ARG A 96 -18.76 5.08 -12.86
C ARG A 96 -19.35 6.49 -12.98
N ARG A 97 -19.67 7.12 -11.84
CA ARG A 97 -20.18 8.49 -11.80
C ARG A 97 -19.20 9.51 -12.39
N ALA A 98 -17.89 9.30 -12.20
CA ALA A 98 -16.87 10.17 -12.77
C ALA A 98 -16.76 10.00 -14.29
N ILE A 99 -16.87 8.78 -14.82
CA ILE A 99 -16.93 8.49 -16.26
C ILE A 99 -18.15 9.17 -16.90
N GLU A 100 -19.33 9.05 -16.28
CA GLU A 100 -20.56 9.70 -16.75
C GLU A 100 -20.40 11.22 -16.87
N LYS A 101 -19.82 11.86 -15.84
CA LYS A 101 -19.54 13.30 -15.86
C LYS A 101 -18.58 13.69 -16.99
N MET A 102 -17.51 12.92 -17.20
CA MET A 102 -16.53 13.18 -18.25
C MET A 102 -17.17 13.08 -19.65
N ASN A 103 -17.99 12.05 -19.86
CA ASN A 103 -18.69 11.84 -21.14
C ASN A 103 -19.73 12.93 -21.43
N ASN A 104 -20.44 13.41 -20.41
CA ASN A 104 -21.43 14.48 -20.57
C ASN A 104 -20.78 15.83 -20.89
N ASN A 105 -19.61 16.13 -20.33
CA ASN A 105 -18.86 17.34 -20.65
C ASN A 105 -18.38 17.35 -22.11
N ASN A 106 -17.96 16.19 -22.64
CA ASN A 106 -17.50 16.07 -24.02
C ASN A 106 -18.63 16.14 -25.07
N LYS A 107 -19.89 15.93 -24.67
CA LYS A 107 -21.07 16.05 -25.57
C LYS A 107 -21.59 17.49 -25.70
N ASN A 108 -21.16 18.38 -24.80
CA ASN A 108 -21.60 19.78 -24.73
C ASN A 108 -20.49 20.77 -25.15
N SER A 109 -19.43 20.31 -25.82
CA SER A 109 -18.36 21.13 -26.42
C SER A 109 -18.30 20.94 -27.93
#